data_AF-I6ZFH7-F1
#
_entry.id   AF-I6ZFH7-F1
#
_cell.length_a   1.000
_cell.length_b   1.000
_cell.length_c   1.000
_cell.angle_alpha   90.00
_cell.angle_beta   90.00
_cell.angle_gamma   90.00
#
_symmetry.space_group_name_H-M   'P 1'
#
loop_
_entity.id
_entity.type
_entity.pdbx_description
1 polymer ?
#
loop_
_entity_poly.entity_id
_entity_poly.type
_entity_poly.pdbx_seq_one_letter_code
_entity_poly.pdbx_strand_id
1 'polypeptide(L)'
;MQQAMEDMATERGKGALGTAGLGCFLIPGFPVDLFFCFDKGNLGSAPFLYHYLWGRKKGEENRLQKVESITRGVTANLKRGSPRTLQGKTRTLLNWVSRWQEDSPFKPGEHCKIIQNQKQNYEVTCSLPSSSNSSRFEWKREISSENIVEPQNNSEIKEISE
;
A
#
# COMPACT_ATOMS: atom_id res chain seq x y z
N MET A 1 -4.94 -6.11 13.22
CA MET A 1 -4.76 -4.73 12.69
C MET A 1 -3.73 -3.95 13.49
N GLN A 2 -3.77 -4.01 14.83
CA GLN A 2 -2.82 -3.32 15.71
C GLN A 2 -1.34 -3.50 15.33
N GLN A 3 -0.85 -4.72 15.12
CA GLN A 3 0.55 -4.94 14.75
C GLN A 3 0.96 -4.32 13.40
N ALA A 4 0.08 -4.32 12.40
CA ALA A 4 0.37 -3.66 11.12
C ALA A 4 0.34 -2.14 11.25
N MET A 5 -0.52 -1.61 12.14
CA MET A 5 -0.49 -0.20 12.51
C MET A 5 0.77 0.16 13.31
N GLU A 6 1.26 -0.73 14.16
CA GLU A 6 2.54 -0.57 14.86
C GLU A 6 3.73 -0.65 13.90
N ASP A 7 3.71 -1.56 12.92
CA ASP A 7 4.74 -1.61 11.86
C ASP A 7 4.72 -0.33 11.03
N MET A 8 3.53 0.21 10.71
CA MET A 8 3.36 1.51 10.07
C MET A 8 3.89 2.65 10.94
N ALA A 9 3.59 2.65 12.24
CA ALA A 9 4.07 3.65 13.21
C ALA A 9 5.58 3.54 13.48
N THR A 10 6.15 2.34 13.41
CA THR A 10 7.58 2.11 13.59
C THR A 10 8.36 2.53 12.34
N GLU A 11 7.83 2.27 11.14
CA GLU A 11 8.40 2.77 9.88
C GLU A 11 8.16 4.27 9.70
N ARG A 12 7.09 4.84 10.28
CA ARG A 12 6.90 6.30 10.44
C ARG A 12 8.14 6.93 11.09
N GLY A 13 8.68 6.28 12.12
CA GLY A 13 9.90 6.72 12.81
C GLY A 13 11.18 6.72 11.96
N LYS A 14 11.18 6.13 10.76
CA LYS A 14 12.36 6.10 9.85
C LYS A 14 12.24 7.02 8.63
N GLY A 15 11.11 7.71 8.42
CA GLY A 15 10.95 8.56 7.23
C GLY A 15 9.66 9.38 7.09
N ALA A 16 8.80 9.42 8.10
CA ALA A 16 7.61 10.27 8.08
C ALA A 16 7.94 11.67 8.62
N LEU A 17 7.76 12.66 7.77
CA LEU A 17 7.95 14.07 8.12
C LEU A 17 6.60 14.76 8.46
N GLY A 18 5.47 14.05 8.31
CA GLY A 18 4.12 14.61 8.46
C GLY A 18 3.51 14.49 9.86
N THR A 19 2.94 15.59 10.33
CA THR A 19 2.11 15.68 11.56
C THR A 19 0.66 15.27 11.32
N ALA A 20 0.22 15.16 10.06
CA ALA A 20 -1.20 15.00 9.69
C ALA A 20 -1.74 13.56 9.74
N GLY A 21 -0.96 12.61 10.25
CA GLY A 21 -1.39 11.22 10.44
C GLY A 21 -1.35 10.36 9.18
N LEU A 22 -1.86 9.13 9.30
CA LEU A 22 -1.92 8.15 8.22
C LEU A 22 -3.28 8.19 7.53
N GLY A 23 -3.27 8.03 6.20
CA GLY A 23 -4.47 7.73 5.41
C GLY A 23 -4.32 6.37 4.77
N CYS A 24 -5.36 5.54 4.82
CA CYS A 24 -5.41 4.25 4.16
C CYS A 24 -6.66 4.13 3.28
N PHE A 25 -6.57 3.46 2.15
CA PHE A 25 -7.73 3.25 1.28
C PHE A 25 -7.64 1.95 0.50
N LEU A 26 -8.81 1.50 0.07
CA LEU A 26 -8.99 0.50 -0.96
C LEU A 26 -9.20 1.22 -2.28
N ILE A 27 -8.60 0.73 -3.36
CA ILE A 27 -8.89 1.30 -4.69
C ILE A 27 -10.30 0.84 -5.09
N PRO A 28 -11.22 1.75 -5.46
CA PRO A 28 -12.53 1.35 -5.94
C PRO A 28 -12.43 0.38 -7.13
N GLY A 29 -13.13 -0.74 -7.05
CA GLY A 29 -13.05 -1.82 -8.04
C GLY A 29 -11.92 -2.83 -7.82
N PHE A 30 -10.96 -2.57 -6.92
CA PHE A 30 -10.05 -3.59 -6.42
C PHE A 30 -10.77 -4.57 -5.47
N PRO A 31 -10.39 -5.85 -5.49
CA PRO A 31 -10.82 -6.79 -4.45
C PRO A 31 -10.37 -6.31 -3.07
N VAL A 32 -11.14 -6.72 -2.07
CA VAL A 32 -11.05 -6.31 -0.65
C VAL A 32 -9.77 -6.76 0.07
N ASP A 33 -8.75 -7.20 -0.66
CA ASP A 33 -7.53 -7.81 -0.15
C ASP A 33 -6.29 -6.93 -0.31
N LEU A 34 -6.35 -5.74 -0.94
CA LEU A 34 -5.20 -4.83 -1.07
C LEU A 34 -5.49 -3.42 -0.57
N PHE A 35 -4.66 -2.92 0.34
CA PHE A 35 -4.81 -1.62 1.00
C PHE A 35 -3.57 -0.75 0.76
N PHE A 36 -3.78 0.48 0.32
CA PHE A 36 -2.72 1.49 0.22
C PHE A 36 -2.78 2.39 1.44
N CYS A 37 -1.65 2.61 2.11
CA CYS A 37 -1.52 3.52 3.24
C CYS A 37 -0.40 4.53 2.98
N PHE A 38 -0.53 5.76 3.49
CA PHE A 38 0.45 6.82 3.28
C PHE A 38 0.39 7.88 4.39
N ASP A 39 1.45 8.68 4.51
CA ASP A 39 1.49 9.83 5.41
C ASP A 39 0.81 11.03 4.73
N LYS A 40 -0.31 11.50 5.30
CA LYS A 40 -1.07 12.62 4.75
C LYS A 40 -0.28 13.94 4.78
N GLY A 41 0.69 14.06 5.69
CA GLY A 41 1.50 15.26 5.86
C GLY A 41 2.73 15.32 4.95
N ASN A 42 3.02 14.26 4.20
CA ASN A 42 4.16 14.19 3.29
C ASN A 42 3.69 13.86 1.87
N LEU A 43 3.18 14.86 1.15
CA LEU A 43 2.76 14.71 -0.25
C LEU A 43 3.99 14.41 -1.12
N GLY A 44 3.89 13.37 -1.96
CA GLY A 44 5.02 12.82 -2.70
C GLY A 44 5.73 11.66 -2.01
N SER A 45 5.33 11.31 -0.77
CA SER A 45 5.80 10.09 -0.11
C SER A 45 5.34 8.84 -0.85
N ALA A 46 6.15 7.78 -0.73
CA ALA A 46 5.81 6.49 -1.30
C ALA A 46 4.75 5.81 -0.43
N PRO A 47 3.65 5.32 -1.02
CA PRO A 47 2.65 4.61 -0.26
C PRO A 47 3.15 3.22 0.16
N PHE A 48 2.65 2.75 1.28
CA PHE A 48 2.74 1.37 1.72
C PHE A 48 1.60 0.57 1.10
N LEU A 49 1.91 -0.60 0.54
CA LEU A 49 0.91 -1.55 0.07
C LEU A 49 0.80 -2.71 1.05
N TYR A 50 -0.42 -3.08 1.41
CA TYR A 50 -0.72 -4.18 2.30
C TYR A 50 -1.65 -5.18 1.62
N HIS A 51 -1.43 -6.46 1.90
CA HIS A 51 -2.31 -7.54 1.50
C HIS A 51 -3.04 -8.12 2.73
N TYR A 52 -4.37 -8.21 2.65
CA TYR A 52 -5.20 -8.79 3.69
C TYR A 52 -5.45 -10.27 3.42
N LEU A 53 -4.93 -11.11 4.32
CA LEU A 53 -5.07 -12.55 4.28
C LEU A 53 -6.40 -12.97 4.91
N TRP A 54 -7.37 -13.31 4.06
CA TRP A 54 -8.62 -13.93 4.46
C TRP A 54 -8.38 -15.38 4.89
N GLY A 55 -8.54 -15.71 6.17
CA GLY A 55 -8.34 -17.07 6.68
C GLY A 55 -8.67 -17.26 8.17
N ARG A 56 -8.95 -18.53 8.56
CA ARG A 56 -9.38 -18.98 9.90
C ARG A 56 -8.25 -19.29 10.91
N LYS A 57 -7.00 -18.89 10.66
CA LYS A 57 -5.93 -19.16 11.65
C LYS A 57 -6.00 -18.14 12.80
N LYS A 58 -5.97 -18.68 14.04
CA LYS A 58 -5.97 -17.93 15.30
C LYS A 58 -4.82 -16.91 15.31
N GLY A 59 -5.15 -15.65 15.52
CA GLY A 59 -4.21 -14.51 15.53
C GLY A 59 -4.60 -13.45 14.51
N GLU A 60 -5.49 -12.53 14.89
CA GLU A 60 -5.94 -11.40 14.06
C GLU A 60 -4.80 -10.42 13.69
N GLU A 61 -3.68 -10.52 14.39
CA GLU A 61 -2.51 -9.65 14.22
C GLU A 61 -1.78 -9.88 12.89
N ASN A 62 -1.90 -11.07 12.30
CA ASN A 62 -1.17 -11.44 11.07
C ASN A 62 -2.01 -11.34 9.78
N ARG A 63 -3.19 -10.73 9.82
CA ARG A 63 -4.04 -10.65 8.63
C ARG A 63 -3.58 -9.60 7.64
N LEU A 64 -3.03 -8.47 8.09
CA LEU A 64 -2.55 -7.41 7.21
C LEU A 64 -1.04 -7.54 7.05
N GLN A 65 -0.57 -7.86 5.84
CA GLN A 65 0.84 -8.11 5.55
C GLN A 65 1.37 -7.09 4.57
N LYS A 66 2.46 -6.40 4.92
CA LYS A 66 3.10 -5.43 4.03
C LYS A 66 3.66 -6.14 2.81
N VAL A 67 3.38 -5.61 1.62
CA VAL A 67 3.95 -6.06 0.35
C VAL A 67 5.26 -5.32 0.13
N GLU A 68 6.37 -6.05 0.07
CA GLU A 68 7.69 -5.47 -0.20
C GLU A 68 7.95 -5.36 -1.70
N SER A 69 7.55 -6.39 -2.44
CA SER A 69 7.66 -6.42 -3.88
C SER A 69 6.58 -7.30 -4.51
N ILE A 70 6.35 -7.09 -5.80
CA ILE A 70 5.51 -7.93 -6.63
C ILE A 70 6.34 -8.36 -7.84
N THR A 71 6.54 -9.66 -8.00
CA THR A 71 7.28 -10.23 -9.12
C THR A 71 6.36 -10.49 -10.31
N ARG A 72 6.99 -10.80 -11.46
CA ARG A 72 6.31 -11.22 -12.68
C ARG A 72 5.35 -12.39 -12.37
N GLY A 73 4.13 -12.32 -12.92
CA GLY A 73 3.05 -13.26 -12.56
C GLY A 73 2.18 -12.82 -11.37
N VAL A 74 2.41 -11.61 -10.84
CA VAL A 74 1.63 -10.99 -9.77
C VAL A 74 1.73 -11.77 -8.45
N THR A 75 2.95 -12.19 -8.10
CA THR A 75 3.23 -12.78 -6.79
C THR A 75 3.75 -11.70 -5.85
N ALA A 76 2.99 -11.42 -4.80
CA ALA A 76 3.35 -10.49 -3.75
C ALA A 76 4.29 -11.16 -2.75
N ASN A 77 5.50 -10.63 -2.62
CA ASN A 77 6.43 -10.96 -1.55
C ASN A 77 6.06 -10.11 -0.32
N LEU A 78 5.71 -10.81 0.76
CA LEU A 78 5.26 -10.19 1.99
C LEU A 78 6.45 -10.01 2.94
N LYS A 79 6.52 -8.86 3.61
CA LYS A 79 7.56 -8.57 4.62
C LYS A 79 7.63 -9.66 5.69
N ARG A 80 6.47 -10.23 6.03
CA ARG A 80 6.37 -11.39 6.92
C ARG A 80 5.50 -12.46 6.25
N GLY A 81 5.97 -13.70 6.32
CA GLY A 81 5.26 -14.86 5.78
C GLY A 81 5.71 -15.26 4.37
N SER A 82 5.01 -16.23 3.80
CA SER A 82 5.33 -16.77 2.49
C SER A 82 4.78 -15.89 1.35
N PRO A 83 5.46 -15.85 0.19
CA PRO A 83 4.95 -15.19 -1.00
C PRO A 83 3.54 -15.65 -1.37
N ARG A 84 2.74 -14.73 -1.92
CA ARG A 84 1.34 -14.98 -2.30
C ARG A 84 1.08 -14.59 -3.73
N THR A 85 0.67 -15.56 -4.54
CA THR A 85 0.16 -15.29 -5.88
C THR A 85 -1.20 -14.62 -5.76
N LEU A 86 -1.32 -13.39 -6.28
CA LEU A 86 -2.58 -12.67 -6.34
C LEU A 86 -3.45 -13.30 -7.44
N GLN A 87 -4.72 -13.55 -7.13
CA GLN A 87 -5.64 -14.27 -8.01
C GLN A 87 -6.84 -13.41 -8.41
N GLY A 88 -7.60 -13.89 -9.40
CA GLY A 88 -8.87 -13.28 -9.82
C GLY A 88 -8.74 -11.81 -10.20
N LYS A 89 -9.66 -10.97 -9.68
CA LYS A 89 -9.73 -9.54 -9.97
C LYS A 89 -8.45 -8.79 -9.55
N THR A 90 -7.77 -9.24 -8.50
CA THR A 90 -6.54 -8.61 -7.98
C THR A 90 -5.46 -8.67 -9.06
N ARG A 91 -5.31 -9.86 -9.66
CA ARG A 91 -4.37 -10.10 -10.76
C ARG A 91 -4.68 -9.23 -11.97
N THR A 92 -5.95 -9.14 -12.38
CA THR A 92 -6.34 -8.32 -13.54
C THR A 92 -6.04 -6.84 -13.33
N LEU A 93 -6.30 -6.32 -12.13
CA LEU A 93 -6.10 -4.90 -11.84
C LEU A 93 -4.63 -4.52 -11.63
N LEU A 94 -3.81 -5.48 -11.22
CA LEU A 94 -2.36 -5.37 -11.17
C LEU A 94 -1.67 -5.93 -12.41
N ASN A 95 -2.39 -6.14 -13.52
CA ASN A 95 -1.78 -6.67 -14.74
C ASN A 95 -0.67 -5.74 -15.28
N TRP A 96 -0.72 -4.44 -14.98
CA TRP A 96 0.36 -3.52 -15.32
C TRP A 96 1.69 -3.87 -14.62
N VAL A 97 1.64 -4.52 -13.45
CA VAL A 97 2.82 -5.00 -12.73
C VAL A 97 3.51 -6.15 -13.49
N SER A 98 2.80 -6.86 -14.37
CA SER A 98 3.39 -7.95 -15.17
C SER A 98 4.47 -7.48 -16.15
N ARG A 99 4.62 -6.16 -16.33
CA ARG A 99 5.68 -5.54 -17.15
C ARG A 99 7.04 -5.53 -16.44
N TRP A 100 7.06 -5.64 -15.13
CA TRP A 100 8.28 -5.76 -14.34
C TRP A 100 8.88 -7.16 -14.49
N GLN A 101 10.21 -7.22 -14.48
CA GLN A 101 10.94 -8.48 -14.62
C GLN A 101 11.13 -9.13 -13.24
N GLU A 102 11.57 -10.39 -13.21
CA GLU A 102 11.80 -11.09 -11.94
C GLU A 102 13.03 -10.56 -11.19
N ASP A 103 14.07 -10.18 -11.93
CA ASP A 103 15.32 -9.59 -11.43
C ASP A 103 15.18 -8.10 -11.05
N SER A 104 14.16 -7.43 -11.58
CA SER A 104 13.76 -6.07 -11.21
C SER A 104 12.27 -6.04 -10.88
N PRO A 105 11.87 -6.52 -9.68
CA PRO A 105 10.47 -6.60 -9.31
C PRO A 105 9.90 -5.22 -8.99
N PHE A 106 8.58 -5.10 -9.10
CA PHE A 106 7.89 -3.89 -8.71
C PHE A 106 7.90 -3.74 -7.19
N LYS A 107 8.36 -2.59 -6.68
CA LYS A 107 8.34 -2.25 -5.27
C LYS A 107 7.48 -1.01 -5.04
N PRO A 108 6.36 -1.10 -4.33
CA PRO A 108 5.46 0.04 -4.09
C PRO A 108 6.18 1.26 -3.49
N GLY A 109 7.11 1.02 -2.56
CA GLY A 109 7.86 2.07 -1.86
C GLY A 109 8.90 2.80 -2.73
N GLU A 110 9.32 2.23 -3.86
CA GLU A 110 10.31 2.84 -4.76
C GLU A 110 9.65 3.38 -6.04
N HIS A 111 8.54 2.77 -6.44
CA HIS A 111 7.94 2.99 -7.76
C HIS A 111 6.60 3.72 -7.71
N CYS A 112 6.02 3.95 -6.53
CA CYS A 112 4.80 4.73 -6.41
C CYS A 112 5.01 6.00 -5.59
N LYS A 113 4.15 6.98 -5.87
CA LYS A 113 3.97 8.19 -5.09
C LYS A 113 2.49 8.50 -4.96
N ILE A 114 2.12 9.17 -3.89
CA ILE A 114 0.79 9.72 -3.71
C ILE A 114 0.87 11.24 -3.55
N ILE A 115 0.00 11.94 -4.28
CA ILE A 115 -0.11 13.40 -4.20
C ILE A 115 -1.55 13.80 -3.96
N GLN A 116 -1.77 14.95 -3.35
CA GLN A 116 -3.10 15.53 -3.24
C GLN A 116 -3.31 16.49 -4.42
N ASN A 117 -4.44 16.37 -5.10
CA ASN A 117 -4.81 17.25 -6.20
C ASN A 117 -5.53 18.52 -5.70
N GLN A 118 -5.80 19.45 -6.61
CA GLN A 118 -6.45 20.73 -6.30
C GLN A 118 -7.85 20.60 -5.70
N LYS A 119 -8.52 19.45 -5.90
CA LYS A 119 -9.85 19.15 -5.35
C LYS A 119 -9.78 18.43 -3.99
N GLN A 120 -8.61 18.40 -3.37
CA GLN A 120 -8.32 17.66 -2.13
C GLN A 120 -8.44 16.13 -2.23
N ASN A 121 -8.64 15.57 -3.43
CA ASN A 121 -8.55 14.14 -3.68
C ASN A 121 -7.09 13.70 -3.79
N TYR A 122 -6.85 12.40 -3.68
CA TYR A 122 -5.52 11.83 -3.79
C TYR A 122 -5.31 11.14 -5.14
N GLU A 123 -4.13 11.28 -5.72
CA GLU A 123 -3.72 10.53 -6.92
C GLU A 123 -2.53 9.64 -6.57
N VAL A 124 -2.70 8.33 -6.75
CA VAL A 124 -1.59 7.38 -6.74
C VAL A 124 -1.02 7.30 -8.14
N THR A 125 0.28 7.55 -8.27
CA THR A 125 1.02 7.33 -9.51
C THR A 125 2.08 6.28 -9.27
N CYS A 126 2.09 5.23 -10.07
CA CYS A 126 3.16 4.23 -10.08
C CYS A 126 3.87 4.20 -11.43
N SER A 127 5.20 4.24 -11.40
CA SER A 127 6.02 4.12 -12.59
C SER A 127 5.94 2.70 -13.15
N LEU A 128 6.08 2.60 -14.48
CA LEU A 128 6.32 1.35 -15.18
C LEU A 128 7.80 1.27 -15.55
N PRO A 129 8.35 0.05 -15.74
CA PRO A 129 9.74 -0.09 -16.13
C PRO A 129 9.93 0.61 -17.48
N SER A 130 10.96 1.46 -17.56
CA SER A 130 11.26 2.22 -18.77
C SER A 130 11.68 1.28 -19.89
N SER A 131 10.79 1.01 -20.85
CA SER A 131 11.23 0.54 -22.17
C SER A 131 11.89 1.72 -22.89
N SER A 132 13.09 1.49 -23.40
CA SER A 132 14.10 2.42 -23.90
C SER A 132 13.72 3.58 -24.83
N ASN A 133 12.45 3.92 -25.14
CA ASN A 133 12.16 4.98 -26.11
C ASN A 133 10.76 5.66 -26.05
N SER A 134 10.08 5.73 -24.91
CA SER A 134 8.85 6.53 -24.85
C SER A 134 8.62 7.16 -23.48
N SER A 135 7.98 8.33 -23.49
CA SER A 135 7.45 9.02 -22.31
C SER A 135 6.94 8.03 -21.26
N ARG A 136 7.36 8.26 -20.00
CA ARG A 136 7.10 7.41 -18.83
C ARG A 136 5.64 6.95 -18.83
N PHE A 137 5.40 5.68 -19.16
CA PHE A 137 4.10 5.08 -18.95
C PHE A 137 3.89 5.00 -17.43
N GLU A 138 2.90 5.74 -16.93
CA GLU A 138 2.54 5.76 -15.52
C GLU A 138 1.16 5.10 -15.36
N TRP A 139 1.02 4.27 -14.34
CA TRP A 139 -0.29 3.85 -13.88
C TRP A 139 -0.80 4.87 -12.87
N LYS A 140 -1.99 5.41 -13.09
CA LYS A 140 -2.60 6.44 -12.23
C LYS A 140 -3.98 6.04 -11.76
N ARG A 141 -4.28 6.36 -10.50
CA ARG A 141 -5.62 6.25 -9.91
C ARG A 141 -5.91 7.43 -9.01
N GLU A 142 -7.02 8.11 -9.31
CA GLU A 142 -7.61 9.10 -8.42
C GLU A 142 -8.48 8.40 -7.37
N ILE A 143 -8.39 8.89 -6.14
CA ILE A 143 -9.05 8.40 -4.94
C ILE A 143 -9.70 9.59 -4.25
N SER A 144 -11.03 9.58 -4.13
CA SER A 144 -11.75 10.59 -3.35
C SER A 144 -11.24 10.61 -1.90
N SER A 145 -11.11 11.80 -1.31
CA SER A 145 -10.77 11.96 0.10
C SER A 145 -11.73 11.22 1.02
N GLU A 146 -13.00 11.08 0.61
CA GLU A 146 -14.04 10.32 1.33
C GLU A 146 -13.76 8.82 1.44
N ASN A 147 -12.92 8.28 0.54
CA ASN A 147 -12.51 6.87 0.57
C ASN A 147 -11.24 6.64 1.42
N ILE A 148 -10.67 7.70 2.01
CA ILE A 148 -9.52 7.60 2.90
C ILE A 148 -10.02 7.34 4.32
N VAL A 149 -9.59 6.22 4.87
CA VAL A 149 -9.79 5.86 6.27
C VAL A 149 -8.53 6.20 7.04
N GLU A 150 -8.67 6.95 8.13
CA GLU A 150 -7.58 7.20 9.07
C GLU A 150 -7.55 6.05 10.09
N PRO A 151 -6.50 5.21 10.10
CA PRO A 151 -6.38 4.20 11.15
C PRO A 151 -6.23 4.92 12.48
N GLN A 152 -7.16 4.69 13.41
CA GLN A 152 -7.06 5.26 14.74
C GLN A 152 -5.76 4.78 15.39
N ASN A 153 -4.97 5.75 15.84
CA ASN A 153 -3.73 5.51 16.56
C ASN A 153 -4.14 4.97 17.94
N ASN A 154 -4.20 3.64 18.11
CA ASN A 154 -4.59 2.99 19.37
C ASN A 154 -3.62 3.27 20.56
N SER A 155 -2.67 4.20 20.40
CA SER A 155 -1.79 4.67 21.48
C SER A 155 -2.55 5.27 22.66
N GLU A 156 -3.80 5.74 22.48
CA GLU A 156 -4.64 6.25 23.57
C GLU A 156 -5.38 5.15 24.36
N ILE A 157 -5.36 3.87 23.93
CA ILE A 157 -6.06 2.79 24.64
C ILE A 157 -5.21 2.19 25.78
N LYS A 158 -3.95 2.64 25.96
CA LYS A 158 -3.09 2.18 27.07
C LYS A 158 -3.10 3.05 28.34
N GLU A 159 -3.84 4.16 28.39
CA GLU A 159 -3.97 4.95 29.63
C GLU A 159 -5.25 4.68 30.44
N ILE A 160 -6.11 3.76 30.02
CA ILE A 160 -7.30 3.37 30.80
C ILE A 160 -7.38 1.86 30.92
N SER A 161 -6.43 1.26 31.62
CA SER A 161 -6.54 -0.09 32.21
C SER A 161 -5.44 -0.21 33.28
N GLU A 162 -5.76 0.34 34.46
CA GLU A 162 -5.24 0.06 35.82
C GLU A 162 -3.73 -0.14 36.05
#